data_AF-A0A420BFM3-F1
#
_entry.id   AF-A0A420BFM3-F1
#
_cell.length_a   1.000
_cell.length_b   1.000
_cell.length_c   1.000
_cell.angle_alpha   90.00
_cell.angle_beta   90.00
_cell.angle_gamma   90.00
#
_symmetry.space_group_name_H-M   'P 1'
#
loop_
_entity.id
_entity.type
_entity.pdbx_description
1 polymer ?
#
loop_
_entity_poly.entity_id
_entity_poly.type
_entity_poly.pdbx_seq_one_letter_code
_entity_poly.pdbx_strand_id
1 'polypeptide(L)'
;MEKNIENNTISLTVIGNLTFRALSSKRYQIAIGLILVAILIPVAAFMGFVMHNNITDLNRGQIIGIMGGLGIVSFVCVAFIFSKFLAKKYIMAFYSDRIVVQGDGVRQFDLDKIVSFDIWNDSDYAKLVINYQDKLVKYHVGFANLIFGKPILEERDKLDTIFTKERGFNKMVENRKGITRIYYSIAEF
;
A
#
# COMPACT_ATOMS: atom_id res chain seq x y z
N MET A 1 31.93 -31.44 -34.97
CA MET A 1 30.50 -31.20 -34.78
C MET A 1 30.27 -31.11 -33.29
N GLU A 2 30.45 -29.93 -32.70
CA GLU A 2 30.01 -29.64 -31.33
C GLU A 2 29.62 -28.16 -31.33
N LYS A 3 28.32 -27.92 -31.17
CA LYS A 3 27.70 -26.61 -31.22
C LYS A 3 28.15 -25.81 -30.00
N ASN A 4 28.68 -24.61 -30.26
CA ASN A 4 28.70 -23.52 -29.29
C ASN A 4 27.26 -23.30 -28.80
N ILE A 5 26.99 -23.67 -27.55
CA ILE A 5 25.81 -23.20 -26.83
C ILE A 5 26.19 -21.82 -26.33
N GLU A 6 25.94 -20.81 -27.18
CA GLU A 6 25.83 -19.43 -26.72
C GLU A 6 24.69 -19.40 -25.71
N ASN A 7 25.05 -19.38 -24.43
CA ASN A 7 24.17 -18.96 -23.36
C ASN A 7 23.84 -17.49 -23.61
N ASN A 8 22.80 -17.28 -24.41
CA ASN A 8 22.12 -16.01 -24.64
C ASN A 8 21.48 -15.57 -23.31
N THR A 9 22.33 -15.14 -22.39
CA THR A 9 21.92 -14.42 -21.20
C THR A 9 21.61 -13.03 -21.69
N ILE A 10 20.41 -12.85 -22.25
CA ILE A 10 19.88 -11.51 -22.51
C ILE A 10 19.96 -10.80 -21.16
N SER A 11 20.91 -9.87 -21.07
CA SER A 11 20.98 -8.90 -19.99
C SER A 11 19.62 -8.19 -20.00
N LEU A 12 18.72 -8.64 -19.14
CA LEU A 12 17.42 -8.00 -18.95
C LEU A 12 17.71 -6.66 -18.29
N THR A 13 17.89 -5.65 -19.13
CA THR A 13 18.14 -4.29 -18.65
C THR A 13 16.89 -3.84 -17.90
N VAL A 14 17.08 -3.51 -16.62
CA VAL A 14 16.02 -2.91 -15.80
C VAL A 14 15.70 -1.54 -16.42
N ILE A 15 14.47 -1.37 -16.89
CA ILE A 15 13.98 -0.13 -17.51
C ILE A 15 13.70 0.92 -16.43
N GLY A 16 13.21 0.46 -15.28
CA GLY A 16 12.92 1.33 -14.14
C GLY A 16 12.76 0.53 -12.86
N ASN A 17 12.86 1.24 -11.74
CA ASN A 17 12.64 0.68 -10.42
C ASN A 17 11.73 1.61 -9.61
N LEU A 18 10.75 1.03 -8.94
CA LEU A 18 9.91 1.70 -7.97
C LEU A 18 10.16 1.09 -6.59
N THR A 19 10.58 1.92 -5.64
CA THR A 19 10.79 1.51 -4.24
C THR A 19 9.74 2.14 -3.36
N PHE A 20 9.02 1.33 -2.60
CA PHE A 20 7.93 1.80 -1.73
C PHE A 20 7.82 0.96 -0.47
N ARG A 21 7.08 1.47 0.53
CA ARG A 21 6.72 0.71 1.72
C ARG A 21 5.25 0.35 1.63
N ALA A 22 4.90 -0.90 1.93
CA ALA A 22 3.52 -1.34 1.88
C ALA A 22 3.22 -2.43 2.90
N LEU A 23 1.93 -2.62 3.15
CA LEU A 23 1.37 -3.83 3.73
C LEU A 23 0.87 -4.72 2.59
N SER A 24 1.23 -6.00 2.62
CA SER A 24 0.58 -7.02 1.79
C SER A 24 -0.85 -7.26 2.25
N SER A 25 -1.71 -7.85 1.41
CA SER A 25 -3.13 -8.05 1.74
C SER A 25 -3.36 -8.78 3.07
N LYS A 26 -2.53 -9.78 3.40
CA LYS A 26 -2.59 -10.50 4.70
C LYS A 26 -2.29 -9.57 5.88
N ARG A 27 -1.24 -8.75 5.77
CA ARG A 27 -0.86 -7.80 6.83
C ARG A 27 -1.85 -6.66 6.96
N TYR A 28 -2.48 -6.26 5.86
CA TYR A 28 -3.56 -5.28 5.86
C TYR A 28 -4.79 -5.79 6.62
N GLN A 29 -5.18 -7.05 6.48
CA GLN A 29 -6.26 -7.64 7.29
C GLN A 29 -5.94 -7.60 8.79
N ILE A 30 -4.69 -7.90 9.17
CA ILE A 30 -4.21 -7.77 10.56
C ILE A 30 -4.30 -6.31 11.03
N ALA A 31 -3.91 -5.36 10.18
CA ALA A 31 -4.01 -3.94 10.49
C ALA A 31 -5.45 -3.52 10.77
N ILE A 32 -6.43 -3.96 9.98
CA ILE A 32 -7.87 -3.69 10.25
C ILE A 32 -8.26 -4.21 11.64
N GLY A 33 -7.86 -5.44 11.99
CA GLY A 33 -8.12 -6.01 13.31
C GLY A 33 -7.52 -5.17 14.44
N LEU A 34 -6.29 -4.69 14.26
CA LEU A 34 -5.63 -3.83 15.23
C LEU A 34 -6.32 -2.46 15.39
N ILE A 35 -6.89 -1.89 14.33
CA ILE A 35 -7.68 -0.64 14.43
C ILE A 35 -8.91 -0.87 15.31
N LEU A 36 -9.64 -1.96 15.10
CA LEU A 36 -10.82 -2.27 15.91
C LEU A 36 -10.45 -2.44 17.38
N VAL A 37 -9.37 -3.18 17.66
CA VAL A 37 -8.84 -3.37 19.01
C VAL A 37 -8.43 -2.03 19.64
N ALA A 38 -7.78 -1.15 18.87
CA ALA A 38 -7.32 0.16 19.34
C ALA A 38 -8.45 1.14 19.65
N ILE A 39 -9.64 0.97 19.07
CA ILE A 39 -10.83 1.73 19.44
C ILE A 39 -11.41 1.20 20.75
N LEU A 40 -11.46 -0.13 20.91
CA LEU A 40 -12.10 -0.77 22.07
C LEU A 40 -11.26 -0.71 23.35
N ILE A 41 -9.93 -0.85 23.26
CA ILE A 41 -9.04 -0.88 24.43
C ILE A 41 -9.15 0.40 25.28
N PRO A 42 -9.06 1.61 24.74
CA PRO A 42 -9.22 2.85 25.50
C PRO A 42 -10.53 2.90 26.31
N VAL A 43 -11.63 2.51 25.68
CA VAL A 43 -12.96 2.51 26.29
C VAL A 43 -13.01 1.48 27.42
N ALA A 44 -12.57 0.24 27.15
CA ALA A 44 -12.56 -0.82 28.15
C ALA A 44 -11.63 -0.49 29.33
N ALA A 45 -10.45 0.06 29.06
CA ALA A 45 -9.48 0.44 30.09
C ALA A 45 -10.03 1.56 31.00
N PHE A 46 -10.65 2.58 30.40
CA PHE A 46 -11.26 3.65 31.18
C PHE A 46 -12.47 3.17 31.99
N MET A 47 -13.38 2.42 31.38
CA MET A 47 -14.53 1.88 32.12
C MET A 47 -14.09 0.95 33.25
N GLY A 48 -13.08 0.11 33.01
CA GLY A 48 -12.47 -0.73 34.03
C GLY A 48 -11.88 0.09 35.17
N PHE A 49 -11.17 1.18 34.86
CA PHE A 49 -10.62 2.09 35.87
C PHE A 49 -11.72 2.79 36.69
N VAL A 50 -12.77 3.28 36.03
CA VAL A 50 -13.92 3.93 36.68
C VAL A 50 -14.63 2.98 37.64
N MET A 51 -14.90 1.74 37.20
CA MET A 51 -15.55 0.72 38.02
C MET A 51 -14.66 0.28 39.19
N HIS A 52 -13.36 0.07 38.96
CA HIS A 52 -12.44 -0.37 40.01
C HIS A 52 -12.30 0.67 41.14
N ASN A 53 -12.31 1.96 40.78
CA ASN A 53 -12.15 3.05 41.74
C ASN A 53 -13.50 3.64 42.21
N ASN A 54 -14.64 3.03 41.83
CA ASN A 54 -15.99 3.49 42.16
C ASN A 54 -16.23 4.98 41.85
N ILE A 55 -15.74 5.46 40.71
CA ILE A 55 -15.85 6.88 40.35
C ILE A 55 -17.26 7.14 39.83
N THR A 56 -18.09 7.86 40.59
CA THR A 56 -19.48 8.18 40.23
C THR A 56 -19.66 9.57 39.66
N ASP A 57 -18.76 10.51 39.96
CA ASP A 57 -19.01 11.95 39.79
C ASP A 57 -18.21 12.56 38.63
N LEU A 58 -18.11 11.84 37.51
CA LEU A 58 -17.47 12.35 36.30
C LEU A 58 -18.41 13.23 35.51
N ASN A 59 -18.01 14.48 35.28
CA ASN A 59 -18.75 15.34 34.37
C ASN A 59 -18.49 14.97 32.91
N ARG A 60 -19.40 15.35 32.01
CA ARG A 60 -19.30 15.01 30.58
C ARG A 60 -18.01 15.51 29.92
N GLY A 61 -17.51 16.67 30.34
CA GLY A 61 -16.29 17.26 29.78
C GLY A 61 -15.04 16.44 30.10
N GLN A 62 -14.93 15.94 31.34
CA GLN A 62 -13.83 15.07 31.77
C GLN A 62 -13.82 13.75 31.00
N ILE A 63 -14.99 13.14 30.80
CA ILE A 63 -15.13 11.90 30.02
C ILE A 63 -14.66 12.12 28.58
N ILE A 64 -15.15 13.17 27.92
CA ILE A 64 -14.76 13.48 26.53
C ILE A 64 -13.27 13.78 26.44
N GLY A 65 -12.71 14.57 27.37
CA GLY A 65 -11.29 14.91 27.39
C GLY A 65 -10.39 13.68 27.54
N ILE A 66 -10.71 12.79 28.49
CA ILE A 66 -9.95 11.56 28.72
C ILE A 66 -10.08 10.59 27.53
N MET A 67 -11.30 10.39 27.01
CA MET A 67 -11.53 9.54 25.83
C MET A 67 -10.83 10.06 24.59
N GLY A 68 -10.88 11.37 24.34
CA GLY A 68 -10.16 12.01 23.24
C GLY A 68 -8.65 11.81 23.36
N GLY A 69 -8.10 12.04 24.56
CA GLY A 69 -6.67 11.83 24.83
C GLY A 69 -6.24 10.37 24.62
N LEU A 70 -6.97 9.41 25.19
CA LEU A 70 -6.67 7.99 25.00
C LEU A 70 -6.83 7.54 23.54
N GLY A 71 -7.80 8.11 22.81
CA GLY A 71 -7.99 7.85 21.39
C GLY A 71 -6.79 8.30 20.55
N ILE A 72 -6.25 9.50 20.81
CA ILE A 72 -5.05 10.01 20.14
C ILE A 72 -3.85 9.11 20.45
N VAL A 73 -3.62 8.77 21.72
CA VAL A 73 -2.52 7.89 22.13
C VAL A 73 -2.62 6.53 21.44
N SER A 74 -3.84 5.95 21.41
CA SER A 74 -4.10 4.68 20.76
C SER A 74 -3.81 4.73 19.26
N PHE A 75 -4.26 5.79 18.58
CA PHE A 75 -3.98 6.01 17.15
C PHE A 75 -2.47 6.10 16.87
N VAL A 76 -1.73 6.86 17.68
CA VAL A 76 -0.27 7.00 17.52
C VAL A 76 0.43 5.65 17.69
N CYS A 77 0.04 4.87 18.70
CA CYS A 77 0.57 3.52 18.92
C CYS A 77 0.31 2.61 17.71
N VAL A 78 -0.91 2.62 17.17
CA VAL A 78 -1.28 1.83 16.00
C VAL A 78 -0.53 2.27 14.74
N ALA A 79 -0.48 3.58 14.46
CA ALA A 79 0.23 4.14 13.33
C ALA A 79 1.72 3.77 13.38
N PHE A 80 2.32 3.78 14.57
CA PHE A 80 3.68 3.32 14.80
C PHE A 80 3.82 1.82 14.55
N ILE A 81 2.89 0.99 15.05
CA ILE A 81 2.91 -0.46 14.81
C ILE A 81 2.85 -0.78 13.31
N PHE A 82 1.99 -0.09 12.58
CA PHE A 82 1.84 -0.27 11.14
C PHE A 82 3.10 0.12 10.41
N SER A 83 3.60 1.32 10.71
CA SER A 83 4.78 1.90 10.07
C SER A 83 6.07 1.15 10.41
N LYS A 84 6.18 0.51 11.57
CA LYS A 84 7.42 -0.13 12.03
C LYS A 84 7.43 -1.66 11.89
N PHE A 85 6.34 -2.33 12.25
CA PHE A 85 6.31 -3.79 12.35
C PHE A 85 5.59 -4.45 11.17
N LEU A 86 4.47 -3.87 10.71
CA LEU A 86 3.69 -4.47 9.61
C LEU A 86 4.22 -4.07 8.23
N ALA A 87 4.62 -2.81 8.06
CA ALA A 87 5.11 -2.31 6.79
C ALA A 87 6.43 -2.98 6.38
N LYS A 88 6.50 -3.40 5.12
CA LYS A 88 7.73 -3.91 4.50
C LYS A 88 8.15 -3.01 3.36
N LYS A 89 9.45 -2.97 3.11
CA LYS A 89 10.01 -2.32 1.94
C LYS A 89 9.84 -3.26 0.75
N TYR A 90 9.33 -2.73 -0.35
CA TYR A 90 9.17 -3.40 -1.62
C TYR A 90 10.03 -2.71 -2.67
N ILE A 91 10.60 -3.51 -3.56
CA ILE A 91 11.28 -3.05 -4.77
C ILE A 91 10.56 -3.70 -5.94
N MET A 92 10.00 -2.88 -6.82
CA MET A 92 9.36 -3.30 -8.06
C MET A 92 10.25 -2.90 -9.22
N ALA A 93 10.90 -3.90 -9.82
CA ALA A 93 11.74 -3.74 -10.98
C ALA A 93 10.95 -4.02 -12.25
N PHE A 94 11.06 -3.11 -13.21
CA PHE A 94 10.38 -3.19 -14.49
C PHE A 94 11.40 -3.56 -15.56
N TYR A 95 11.11 -4.65 -16.26
CA TYR A 95 11.86 -5.11 -17.42
C TYR A 95 11.01 -4.96 -18.67
N SER A 96 11.59 -5.23 -19.84
CA SER A 96 10.87 -5.14 -21.11
C SER A 96 9.67 -6.06 -21.22
N ASP A 97 9.74 -7.24 -20.60
CA ASP A 97 8.80 -8.35 -20.72
C ASP A 97 8.02 -8.65 -19.43
N ARG A 98 8.50 -8.15 -18.27
CA ARG A 98 7.97 -8.55 -16.96
C ARG A 98 8.18 -7.48 -15.89
N ILE A 99 7.44 -7.63 -14.79
CA ILE A 99 7.60 -6.87 -13.56
C ILE A 99 7.98 -7.85 -12.45
N VAL A 100 9.05 -7.54 -11.72
CA VAL A 100 9.49 -8.34 -10.55
C VAL A 100 9.31 -7.52 -9.29
N VAL A 101 8.58 -8.06 -8.32
CA VAL A 101 8.34 -7.44 -7.02
C VAL A 101 9.06 -8.24 -5.94
N GLN A 102 9.96 -7.59 -5.22
CA GLN A 102 10.69 -8.15 -4.09
C GLN A 102 10.22 -7.49 -2.79
N GLY A 103 9.95 -8.29 -1.75
CA GLY A 103 9.51 -7.81 -0.44
C GLY A 103 9.27 -8.97 0.53
N ASP A 104 8.00 -9.36 0.73
CA ASP A 104 7.63 -10.58 1.49
C ASP A 104 8.09 -11.89 0.81
N GLY A 105 8.48 -11.80 -0.47
CA GLY A 105 9.03 -12.85 -1.32
C GLY A 105 9.31 -12.25 -2.70
N VAL A 106 9.71 -13.08 -3.66
CA VAL A 106 9.86 -12.65 -5.07
C VAL A 106 8.60 -13.06 -5.82
N ARG A 107 7.95 -12.10 -6.46
CA ARG A 107 6.83 -12.32 -7.38
C ARG A 107 7.19 -11.77 -8.75
N GLN A 108 6.82 -12.49 -9.79
CA GLN A 108 7.01 -12.07 -11.17
C GLN A 108 5.65 -11.99 -11.86
N PHE A 109 5.46 -10.94 -12.66
CA PHE A 109 4.27 -10.72 -13.47
C PHE A 109 4.74 -10.47 -14.90
N ASP A 110 4.43 -11.39 -15.81
CA ASP A 110 4.68 -11.17 -17.24
C ASP A 110 3.77 -10.05 -17.74
N LEU A 111 4.32 -9.11 -18.50
CA LEU A 111 3.64 -7.86 -18.87
C LEU A 111 2.45 -8.10 -19.82
N ASP A 112 2.55 -9.10 -20.69
CA ASP A 112 1.52 -9.54 -21.63
C ASP A 112 0.24 -10.05 -20.94
N LYS A 113 0.35 -10.45 -19.68
CA LYS A 113 -0.74 -11.00 -18.86
C LYS A 113 -1.33 -10.00 -17.87
N ILE A 114 -0.79 -8.77 -17.82
CA ILE A 114 -1.30 -7.70 -16.96
C ILE A 114 -2.47 -7.03 -17.66
N VAL A 115 -3.66 -7.11 -17.05
CA VAL A 115 -4.87 -6.45 -17.55
C VAL A 115 -4.86 -4.96 -17.20
N SER A 116 -4.44 -4.64 -15.97
CA SER A 116 -4.31 -3.26 -15.53
C SER A 116 -3.34 -3.08 -14.37
N PHE A 117 -2.83 -1.85 -14.26
CA PHE A 117 -1.92 -1.41 -13.23
C PHE A 117 -2.40 -0.05 -12.68
N ASP A 118 -2.72 -0.01 -11.40
CA ASP A 118 -3.38 1.12 -10.75
C ASP A 118 -2.55 1.63 -9.57
N ILE A 119 -2.32 2.93 -9.51
CA ILE A 119 -1.61 3.60 -8.43
C ILE A 119 -2.53 4.69 -7.86
N TRP A 120 -2.83 4.56 -6.58
CA TRP A 120 -3.55 5.57 -5.81
C TRP A 120 -2.54 6.27 -4.93
N ASN A 121 -2.37 7.57 -5.14
CA ASN A 121 -1.42 8.45 -4.44
C ASN A 121 -2.13 9.40 -3.47
N ASP A 122 -1.32 10.13 -2.70
CA ASP A 122 -1.74 11.30 -1.92
C ASP A 122 -2.91 11.06 -0.97
N SER A 123 -2.91 9.88 -0.35
CA SER A 123 -3.96 9.45 0.56
C SER A 123 -3.43 8.43 1.58
N ASP A 124 -4.03 8.40 2.77
CA ASP A 124 -3.84 7.31 3.73
C ASP A 124 -4.38 5.97 3.19
N TYR A 125 -5.19 6.01 2.13
CA TYR A 125 -5.65 4.86 1.36
C TYR A 125 -4.80 4.57 0.11
N ALA A 126 -3.64 5.23 -0.03
CA ALA A 126 -2.73 5.02 -1.15
C ALA A 126 -2.38 3.53 -1.28
N LYS A 127 -2.39 3.05 -2.53
CA LYS A 127 -2.21 1.63 -2.83
C LYS A 127 -1.74 1.45 -4.27
N LEU A 128 -1.01 0.36 -4.49
CA LEU A 128 -0.67 -0.14 -5.81
C LEU A 128 -1.46 -1.42 -6.05
N VAL A 129 -2.13 -1.51 -7.19
CA VAL A 129 -2.92 -2.66 -7.60
C VAL A 129 -2.45 -3.16 -8.95
N ILE A 130 -2.16 -4.46 -9.04
CA ILE A 130 -1.86 -5.16 -10.30
C ILE A 130 -2.99 -6.15 -10.54
N ASN A 131 -3.68 -6.02 -11.67
CA ASN A 131 -4.61 -7.01 -12.16
C ASN A 131 -3.91 -7.92 -13.18
N TYR A 132 -3.67 -9.17 -12.81
CA TYR A 132 -2.91 -10.16 -13.58
C TYR A 132 -3.76 -11.41 -13.75
N GLN A 133 -4.20 -11.73 -14.97
CA GLN A 133 -5.03 -12.90 -15.29
C GLN A 133 -6.17 -13.13 -14.27
N ASP A 134 -7.03 -12.12 -14.10
CA ASP A 134 -8.17 -12.09 -13.15
C ASP A 134 -7.79 -12.16 -11.66
N LYS A 135 -6.50 -12.14 -11.33
CA LYS A 135 -6.01 -12.05 -9.96
C LYS A 135 -5.57 -10.64 -9.65
N LEU A 136 -6.14 -10.10 -8.58
CA LEU A 136 -5.88 -8.75 -8.15
C LEU A 136 -4.92 -8.73 -6.96
N VAL A 137 -3.73 -8.19 -7.18
CA VAL A 137 -2.66 -8.07 -6.17
C VAL A 137 -2.61 -6.64 -5.66
N LYS A 138 -2.81 -6.44 -4.36
CA LYS A 138 -2.79 -5.13 -3.71
C LYS A 138 -1.59 -4.96 -2.78
N TYR A 139 -0.96 -3.80 -2.85
CA TYR A 139 0.02 -3.31 -1.89
C TYR A 139 -0.52 -2.03 -1.27
N HIS A 140 -0.79 -2.05 0.04
CA HIS A 140 -1.39 -0.93 0.76
C HIS A 140 -0.28 -0.01 1.29
N VAL A 141 -0.06 1.12 0.64
CA VAL A 141 1.07 2.02 0.90
C VAL A 141 0.71 3.11 1.92
N GLY A 142 -0.48 3.68 1.85
CA GLY A 142 -0.89 4.75 2.77
C GLY A 142 -0.81 4.31 4.24
N PHE A 143 -1.33 3.11 4.55
CA PHE A 143 -1.20 2.49 5.88
C PHE A 143 0.25 2.25 6.33
N ALA A 144 1.17 2.04 5.40
CA ALA A 144 2.59 1.85 5.72
C ALA A 144 3.30 3.17 6.04
N ASN A 145 2.69 4.29 5.64
CA ASN A 145 3.27 5.62 5.63
C ASN A 145 2.38 6.66 6.34
N LEU A 146 1.49 6.23 7.26
CA LEU A 146 0.57 7.13 7.99
C LEU A 146 1.27 8.29 8.71
N ILE A 147 2.56 8.12 9.04
CA ILE A 147 3.37 9.14 9.72
C ILE A 147 4.11 10.03 8.70
N PHE A 148 4.47 9.50 7.53
CA PHE A 148 5.31 10.17 6.53
C PHE A 148 4.69 10.01 5.14
N GLY A 149 3.72 10.87 4.82
CA GLY A 149 3.10 10.91 3.50
C GLY A 149 4.13 11.28 2.43
N LYS A 150 4.41 10.34 1.53
CA LYS A 150 5.08 10.60 0.26
C LYS A 150 4.28 9.92 -0.84
N PRO A 151 4.07 10.58 -1.99
CA PRO A 151 3.46 9.93 -3.15
C PRO A 151 4.27 8.70 -3.56
N ILE A 152 3.59 7.67 -4.06
CA ILE A 152 4.22 6.45 -4.56
C ILE A 152 4.93 6.75 -5.88
N LEU A 153 4.21 7.43 -6.77
CA LEU A 153 4.66 7.96 -8.05
C LEU A 153 4.23 9.42 -8.17
N GLU A 154 4.93 10.19 -8.99
CA GLU A 154 4.42 11.47 -9.48
C GLU A 154 3.50 11.26 -10.71
N GLU A 155 2.66 12.22 -11.07
CA GLU A 155 1.75 12.09 -12.23
C GLU A 155 2.48 12.00 -13.58
N ARG A 156 3.71 12.53 -13.66
CA ARG A 156 4.56 12.57 -14.87
C ARG A 156 5.63 11.46 -14.87
N ASP A 157 5.26 10.25 -14.48
CA ASP A 157 6.22 9.20 -14.16
C ASP A 157 6.80 8.40 -15.34
N LYS A 158 7.92 7.74 -15.05
CA LYS A 158 8.73 6.88 -15.94
C LYS A 158 8.00 5.64 -16.45
N LEU A 159 6.90 5.25 -15.80
CA LEU A 159 6.12 4.06 -16.19
C LEU A 159 5.40 4.22 -17.52
N ASP A 160 5.25 5.45 -18.02
CA ASP A 160 4.68 5.72 -19.35
C ASP A 160 5.51 5.09 -20.48
N THR A 161 6.82 4.90 -20.27
CA THR A 161 7.70 4.19 -21.21
C THR A 161 7.54 2.67 -21.19
N ILE A 162 6.94 2.12 -20.14
CA ILE A 162 6.74 0.69 -19.94
C ILE A 162 5.32 0.29 -20.37
N PHE A 163 4.32 1.09 -19.99
CA PHE A 163 2.90 0.92 -20.31
C PHE A 163 2.51 1.85 -21.46
N THR A 164 3.01 1.55 -22.65
CA THR A 164 2.75 2.34 -23.86
C THR A 164 1.47 1.90 -24.58
N LYS A 165 0.90 2.80 -25.38
CA LYS A 165 -0.19 2.48 -26.32
C LYS A 165 0.21 1.40 -27.32
N GLU A 166 1.47 1.38 -27.74
CA GLU A 166 2.03 0.34 -28.64
C GLU A 166 1.97 -1.07 -28.03
N ARG A 167 1.98 -1.15 -26.70
CA ARG A 167 1.80 -2.40 -25.94
C ARG A 167 0.33 -2.65 -25.56
N GLY A 168 -0.60 -1.88 -26.10
CA GLY A 168 -2.03 -1.98 -25.85
C GLY A 168 -2.51 -1.32 -24.56
N PHE A 169 -1.66 -0.58 -23.83
CA PHE A 169 -2.08 0.08 -22.60
C PHE A 169 -2.53 1.52 -22.84
N ASN A 170 -3.70 1.86 -22.31
CA ASN A 170 -4.19 3.22 -22.17
C ASN A 170 -3.90 3.73 -20.77
N LYS A 171 -3.41 4.98 -20.67
CA LYS A 171 -3.22 5.69 -19.40
C LYS A 171 -4.40 6.64 -19.16
N MET A 172 -4.95 6.58 -17.96
CA MET A 172 -5.87 7.57 -17.41
C MET A 172 -5.30 8.12 -16.11
N VAL A 173 -5.39 9.44 -15.91
CA VAL A 173 -5.06 10.10 -14.65
C VAL A 173 -6.30 10.82 -14.16
N GLU A 174 -6.76 10.48 -12.96
CA GLU A 174 -7.89 11.11 -12.30
C GLU A 174 -7.42 11.76 -11.00
N ASN A 175 -7.81 13.01 -10.77
CA ASN A 175 -7.68 13.62 -9.46
C ASN A 175 -9.07 13.86 -8.88
N ARG A 176 -9.38 13.22 -7.76
CA ARG A 176 -10.63 13.44 -7.04
C ARG A 176 -10.34 13.73 -5.58
N LYS A 177 -10.74 14.92 -5.14
CA LYS A 177 -10.60 15.38 -3.74
C LYS A 177 -9.16 15.26 -3.21
N GLY A 178 -8.17 15.55 -4.05
CA GLY A 178 -6.75 15.49 -3.69
C GLY A 178 -6.14 14.09 -3.76
N ILE A 179 -6.92 13.06 -4.08
CA ILE A 179 -6.41 11.71 -4.37
C ILE A 179 -6.12 11.63 -5.86
N THR A 180 -4.86 11.46 -6.20
CA THR A 180 -4.42 11.18 -7.57
C THR A 180 -4.43 9.68 -7.83
N ARG A 181 -5.12 9.28 -8.89
CA ARG A 181 -5.15 7.92 -9.39
C ARG A 181 -4.51 7.87 -10.79
N ILE A 182 -3.45 7.09 -10.93
CA ILE A 182 -2.79 6.81 -12.21
C ILE A 182 -3.12 5.38 -12.58
N TYR A 183 -3.78 5.19 -13.71
CA TYR A 183 -4.31 3.88 -14.11
C TYR A 183 -3.92 3.55 -15.55
N TYR A 184 -3.25 2.41 -15.72
CA TYR A 184 -2.89 1.83 -17.01
C TYR A 184 -3.74 0.58 -17.25
N SER A 185 -4.38 0.46 -18.40
CA SER A 185 -5.31 -0.63 -18.70
C SER A 185 -5.32 -1.01 -20.17
N ILE A 186 -5.54 -2.29 -20.46
CA ILE A 186 -5.73 -2.77 -21.84
C ILE A 186 -7.10 -2.34 -22.39
N ALA A 187 -8.11 -2.19 -21.53
CA ALA A 187 -9.43 -1.70 -21.95
C ALA A 187 -9.41 -0.19 -22.27
N GLU A 188 -10.16 0.21 -23.29
CA GLU A 188 -10.46 1.63 -23.56
C GLU A 188 -11.37 2.20 -22.47
N PHE A 189 -11.19 3.49 -22.17
CA PHE A 189 -11.86 4.23 -21.09
C PHE A 189 -13.19 4.81 -21.52
#